data_AF-A0A7I5EA62-F1
#
_entry.id   AF-A0A7I5EA62-F1
#
_cell.length_a   1.000
_cell.length_b   1.000
_cell.length_c   1.000
_cell.angle_alpha   90.00
_cell.angle_beta   90.00
_cell.angle_gamma   90.00
#
_symmetry.space_group_name_H-M   'P 1'
#
loop_
_entity.id
_entity.type
_entity.pdbx_description
1 polymer ?
#
loop_
_entity_poly.entity_id
_entity_poly.type
_entity_poly.pdbx_seq_one_letter_code
_entity_poly.pdbx_strand_id
1 'polypeptide(L)'
;MGVSVNHSNTMTAFFFTIFSILFLIPTVLTEKRVMISILTNDGFLLPAKVLAFHIKTLNMTVPYVLLVTENVSNASINELRSQDIEVRHTTLLTVPQAKKAAKYHYTKLRLWSMTEYDVIMYLDLDVLPLRDLTPFFSCGSFCATFRHSDKFNAGVLVLKPNLTVYNDLIKKAPHLPTYDGGDQGFLNSYFHELKYTPTFDHTHPNEQKYQSDQRRLSSEFNYDIGMYYLTGGKLLVEPAVIHYTLGPTKPWLWWTFPLFDLNEHWNNARNAMESVYCDPAPDLHLILFTVLVGVIALLFRKFILLISGDYLRSDSLSAVEEQFAHYLITWISFFITWNVMPTNAHPFASWMYFTASLNICIVCLSDIFVEIRCGGLITTSAYPRSFVFVLNTCAILLSLLVLSLVPCFGTRALLAIVLLVLLNYLFPLLCKTFLIGRHDCHSNYRLLPQRKECVH
;
A
#
# COMPACT_ATOMS: atom_id res chain seq x y z
N MET A 1 44.75 -6.62 -86.26
CA MET A 1 45.23 -5.93 -85.05
C MET A 1 44.08 -5.89 -84.06
N GLY A 2 44.30 -6.49 -82.88
CA GLY A 2 43.25 -6.87 -81.93
C GLY A 2 42.64 -5.69 -81.19
N VAL A 3 41.34 -5.82 -80.91
CA VAL A 3 40.57 -4.92 -80.06
C VAL A 3 40.72 -5.40 -78.61
N SER A 4 41.41 -4.61 -77.78
CA SER A 4 41.50 -4.86 -76.34
C SER A 4 40.20 -4.44 -75.65
N VAL A 5 39.47 -5.41 -75.11
CA VAL A 5 38.27 -5.16 -74.30
C VAL A 5 38.71 -4.84 -72.87
N ASN A 6 38.38 -3.63 -72.41
CA ASN A 6 38.67 -3.10 -71.09
C ASN A 6 37.98 -3.93 -69.98
N HIS A 7 38.72 -4.84 -69.33
CA HIS A 7 38.27 -5.63 -68.16
C HIS A 7 38.24 -4.86 -66.82
N SER A 8 38.59 -3.56 -66.83
CA SER A 8 38.70 -2.72 -65.63
C SER A 8 37.35 -2.22 -65.08
N ASN A 9 36.32 -2.06 -65.92
CA ASN A 9 35.08 -1.39 -65.52
C ASN A 9 34.00 -2.35 -64.99
N THR A 10 34.10 -3.65 -65.27
CA THR A 10 33.15 -4.66 -64.79
C THR A 10 33.42 -5.10 -63.36
N MET A 11 34.69 -5.17 -62.94
CA MET A 11 35.05 -5.51 -61.55
C MET A 11 34.69 -4.40 -60.55
N THR A 12 34.91 -3.13 -60.91
CA THR A 12 34.55 -1.99 -60.04
C THR A 12 33.04 -1.85 -59.87
N ALA A 13 32.26 -2.07 -60.92
CA ALA A 13 30.79 -2.07 -60.83
C ALA A 13 30.25 -3.21 -59.95
N PHE A 14 30.87 -4.39 -59.99
CA PHE A 14 30.49 -5.56 -59.19
C PHE A 14 30.83 -5.38 -57.70
N PHE A 15 31.98 -4.78 -57.38
CA PHE A 15 32.34 -4.44 -56.01
C PHE A 15 31.42 -3.35 -55.42
N PHE A 16 31.04 -2.34 -56.19
CA PHE A 16 30.09 -1.32 -55.72
C PHE A 16 28.67 -1.88 -55.49
N THR A 17 28.21 -2.83 -56.30
CA THR A 17 26.89 -3.47 -56.07
C THR A 17 26.91 -4.38 -54.85
N ILE A 18 27.97 -5.16 -54.62
CA ILE A 18 28.11 -5.99 -53.42
C ILE A 18 28.27 -5.13 -52.15
N PHE A 19 29.00 -4.01 -52.22
CA PHE A 19 29.13 -3.09 -51.08
C PHE A 19 27.82 -2.36 -50.77
N SER A 20 27.00 -2.07 -51.79
CA SER A 20 25.68 -1.46 -51.61
C SER A 20 24.65 -2.45 -51.03
N ILE A 21 24.78 -3.74 -51.36
CA ILE A 21 23.92 -4.80 -50.83
C ILE A 21 24.33 -5.19 -49.39
N LEU A 22 25.62 -5.09 -49.03
CA LEU A 22 26.09 -5.36 -47.66
C LEU A 22 25.67 -4.29 -46.62
N PHE A 23 25.27 -3.09 -47.06
CA PHE A 23 24.82 -2.01 -46.17
C PHE A 23 23.29 -1.83 -46.11
N LEU A 24 22.54 -2.64 -46.84
CA LEU A 24 21.10 -2.83 -46.63
C LEU A 24 20.86 -3.90 -45.56
N ILE A 25 21.49 -3.74 -44.39
CA ILE A 25 20.89 -4.31 -43.18
C ILE A 25 19.61 -3.49 -43.00
N PRO A 26 18.41 -4.07 -43.09
CA PRO A 26 17.23 -3.35 -42.66
C PRO A 26 17.54 -2.96 -41.22
N THR A 27 17.62 -1.66 -40.94
CA THR A 27 17.49 -1.20 -39.57
C THR A 27 16.14 -1.74 -39.14
N VAL A 28 16.14 -2.90 -38.48
CA VAL A 28 14.98 -3.40 -37.75
C VAL A 28 14.72 -2.27 -36.78
N LEU A 29 13.75 -1.42 -37.10
CA LEU A 29 13.33 -0.35 -36.22
C LEU A 29 12.91 -1.08 -34.95
N THR A 30 13.77 -1.01 -33.94
CA THR A 30 13.49 -1.63 -32.65
C THR A 30 12.26 -0.93 -32.11
N GLU A 31 11.18 -1.69 -31.97
CA GLU A 31 9.91 -1.22 -31.44
C GLU A 31 10.16 -0.46 -30.13
N LYS A 32 9.74 0.81 -30.08
CA LYS A 32 9.92 1.70 -28.92
C LYS A 32 8.92 1.33 -27.84
N ARG A 33 9.35 0.43 -26.96
CA ARG A 33 8.58 -0.05 -25.81
C ARG A 33 8.90 0.80 -24.58
N VAL A 34 7.91 0.99 -23.71
CA VAL A 34 8.09 1.69 -22.43
C VAL A 34 7.14 1.14 -21.36
N MET A 35 7.59 1.09 -20.12
CA MET A 35 6.74 0.91 -18.94
C MET A 35 6.42 2.28 -18.33
N ILE A 36 5.16 2.51 -17.98
CA ILE A 36 4.70 3.79 -17.47
C ILE A 36 3.86 3.62 -16.21
N SER A 37 4.12 4.47 -15.22
CA SER A 37 3.21 4.72 -14.10
C SER A 37 2.87 6.20 -14.00
N ILE A 38 1.81 6.55 -13.28
CA ILE A 38 1.38 7.95 -13.08
C ILE A 38 1.30 8.25 -11.58
N LEU A 39 2.08 9.24 -11.14
CA LEU A 39 2.03 9.83 -9.82
C LEU A 39 1.20 11.13 -9.85
N THR A 40 0.07 11.13 -9.14
CA THR A 40 -0.90 12.24 -9.17
C THR A 40 -0.84 13.16 -7.96
N ASN A 41 -0.20 12.74 -6.87
CA ASN A 41 0.00 13.53 -5.65
C ASN A 41 1.10 12.90 -4.77
N ASP A 42 1.61 13.68 -3.82
CA ASP A 42 2.70 13.28 -2.92
C ASP A 42 2.35 12.10 -2.00
N GLY A 43 1.05 11.82 -1.75
CA GLY A 43 0.61 10.71 -0.92
C GLY A 43 0.97 9.32 -1.47
N PHE A 44 1.28 9.23 -2.77
CA PHE A 44 1.74 8.01 -3.43
C PHE A 44 3.24 8.05 -3.79
N LEU A 45 4.00 8.99 -3.22
CA LEU A 45 5.44 9.11 -3.49
C LEU A 45 6.19 7.83 -3.08
N LEU A 46 5.95 7.32 -1.87
CA LEU A 46 6.60 6.10 -1.38
C LEU A 46 6.36 4.89 -2.31
N PRO A 47 5.13 4.51 -2.65
CA PRO A 47 4.91 3.41 -3.58
C PRO A 47 5.52 3.66 -4.97
N ALA A 48 5.53 4.90 -5.48
CA ALA A 48 6.20 5.22 -6.74
C ALA A 48 7.71 4.99 -6.71
N LYS A 49 8.38 5.39 -5.62
CA LYS A 49 9.80 5.13 -5.42
C LYS A 49 10.09 3.63 -5.33
N VAL A 50 9.32 2.90 -4.52
CA VAL A 50 9.50 1.45 -4.33
C VAL A 50 9.33 0.70 -5.64
N LEU A 51 8.27 1.00 -6.41
CA LEU A 51 8.04 0.38 -7.72
C LEU A 51 9.17 0.70 -8.70
N ALA A 52 9.57 1.97 -8.80
CA ALA A 52 10.64 2.39 -9.72
C ALA A 52 11.98 1.71 -9.40
N PHE A 53 12.34 1.66 -8.11
CA PHE A 53 13.54 0.94 -7.65
C PHE A 53 13.44 -0.55 -7.98
N HIS A 54 12.32 -1.19 -7.66
CA HIS A 54 12.13 -2.62 -7.87
C HIS A 54 12.14 -3.03 -9.35
N ILE A 55 11.63 -2.18 -10.24
CA ILE A 55 11.75 -2.43 -11.68
C ILE A 55 13.22 -2.43 -12.13
N LYS A 56 14.05 -1.53 -11.59
CA LYS A 56 15.50 -1.49 -11.88
C LYS A 56 16.20 -2.77 -11.41
N THR A 57 15.84 -3.33 -10.25
CA THR A 57 16.48 -4.55 -9.73
C THR A 57 16.16 -5.80 -10.55
N LEU A 58 15.05 -5.78 -11.29
CA LEU A 58 14.67 -6.86 -12.21
C LEU A 58 15.43 -6.84 -13.55
N ASN A 59 16.37 -5.90 -13.74
CA ASN A 59 17.20 -5.76 -14.95
C ASN A 59 16.38 -5.79 -16.26
N MET A 60 15.21 -5.13 -16.25
CA MET A 60 14.33 -5.10 -17.42
C MET A 60 15.00 -4.39 -18.59
N THR A 61 14.82 -4.92 -19.81
CA THR A 61 15.37 -4.32 -21.04
C THR A 61 14.58 -3.10 -21.51
N VAL A 62 13.33 -2.98 -21.07
CA VAL A 62 12.42 -1.89 -21.44
C VAL A 62 12.55 -0.74 -20.43
N PRO A 63 12.66 0.52 -20.87
CA PRO A 63 12.75 1.67 -19.96
C PRO A 63 11.46 1.86 -19.16
N TYR A 64 11.60 2.40 -17.94
CA TYR A 64 10.50 2.78 -17.07
C TYR A 64 10.46 4.31 -16.89
N VAL A 65 9.28 4.89 -17.10
CA VAL A 65 9.03 6.33 -17.00
C VAL A 65 7.91 6.58 -15.99
N LEU A 66 8.16 7.50 -15.05
CA LEU A 66 7.16 7.96 -14.12
C LEU A 66 6.57 9.29 -14.60
N LEU A 67 5.28 9.28 -14.95
CA LEU A 67 4.56 10.51 -15.27
C LEU A 67 4.12 11.21 -13.98
N VAL A 68 4.38 12.50 -13.85
CA VAL A 68 3.97 13.32 -12.70
C VAL A 68 3.00 14.40 -13.13
N THR A 69 1.92 14.58 -12.36
CA THR A 69 0.97 15.69 -12.57
C THR A 69 1.42 16.97 -11.87
N GLU A 70 0.75 18.08 -12.17
CA GLU A 70 0.95 19.38 -11.53
C GLU A 70 0.72 19.40 -10.00
N ASN A 71 0.06 18.38 -9.44
CA ASN A 71 -0.21 18.28 -8.00
C ASN A 71 0.94 17.61 -7.21
N VAL A 72 1.99 17.14 -7.87
CA VAL A 72 3.19 16.58 -7.24
C VAL A 72 4.16 17.71 -6.94
N SER A 73 4.64 17.81 -5.69
CA SER A 73 5.51 18.92 -5.30
C SER A 73 6.89 18.84 -5.96
N ASN A 74 7.53 19.99 -6.15
CA ASN A 74 8.91 20.05 -6.66
C ASN A 74 9.90 19.31 -5.75
N ALA A 75 9.63 19.25 -4.44
CA ALA A 75 10.43 18.48 -3.50
C ALA A 75 10.36 16.98 -3.84
N SER A 76 9.15 16.42 -4.00
CA SER A 76 8.95 15.03 -4.43
C SER A 76 9.59 14.73 -5.78
N ILE A 77 9.48 15.66 -6.75
CA ILE A 77 10.09 15.48 -8.09
C ILE A 77 11.63 15.46 -7.99
N ASN A 78 12.22 16.33 -7.18
CA ASN A 78 13.66 16.36 -6.96
C ASN A 78 14.15 15.08 -6.27
N GLU A 79 13.37 14.55 -5.31
CA GLU A 79 13.65 13.28 -4.65
C GLU A 79 13.56 12.09 -5.62
N LEU A 80 12.57 12.05 -6.50
CA LEU A 80 12.48 11.02 -7.53
C LEU A 80 13.71 11.07 -8.47
N ARG A 81 14.12 12.28 -8.88
CA ARG A 81 15.29 12.48 -9.76
C ARG A 81 16.60 12.13 -9.07
N SER A 82 16.75 12.37 -7.76
CA SER A 82 17.96 11.98 -7.03
C SER A 82 18.12 10.45 -6.94
N GLN A 83 17.04 9.70 -7.10
CA GLN A 83 17.02 8.24 -7.23
C GLN A 83 17.13 7.75 -8.69
N ASP A 84 17.51 8.65 -9.61
CA ASP A 84 17.71 8.35 -11.03
C ASP A 84 16.42 7.85 -11.71
N ILE A 85 15.24 8.27 -11.22
CA ILE A 85 13.96 7.92 -11.83
C ILE A 85 13.70 8.87 -13.00
N GLU A 86 13.41 8.32 -14.19
CA GLU A 86 13.02 9.14 -15.34
C GLU A 86 11.61 9.72 -15.09
N VAL A 87 11.57 11.01 -14.76
CA VAL A 87 10.33 11.74 -14.47
C VAL A 87 9.94 12.60 -15.67
N ARG A 88 8.71 12.40 -16.18
CA ARG A 88 8.11 13.27 -17.20
C ARG A 88 6.84 13.92 -16.71
N HIS A 89 6.63 15.19 -17.07
CA HIS A 89 5.40 15.88 -16.69
C HIS A 89 4.24 15.46 -17.58
N THR A 90 3.07 15.29 -16.98
CA THR A 90 1.78 15.14 -17.65
C THR A 90 0.79 16.08 -16.98
N THR A 91 -0.35 16.34 -17.62
CA THR A 91 -1.39 17.19 -17.06
C THR A 91 -2.52 16.34 -16.51
N LEU A 92 -3.07 16.70 -15.35
CA LEU A 92 -4.21 15.99 -14.80
C LEU A 92 -5.37 16.00 -15.81
N LEU A 93 -6.02 14.84 -15.99
CA LEU A 93 -7.26 14.77 -16.77
C LEU A 93 -8.42 14.47 -15.83
N THR A 94 -9.37 15.39 -15.74
CA THR A 94 -10.60 15.23 -14.96
C THR A 94 -11.82 15.28 -15.86
N VAL A 95 -12.82 14.44 -15.58
CA VAL A 95 -14.12 14.50 -16.25
C VAL A 95 -15.22 14.91 -15.27
N PRO A 96 -16.25 15.67 -15.71
CA PRO A 96 -17.30 16.16 -14.82
C PRO A 96 -18.04 15.06 -14.03
N GLN A 97 -18.23 13.89 -14.64
CA GLN A 97 -18.94 12.75 -14.04
C GLN A 97 -18.08 11.90 -13.11
N ALA A 98 -16.75 12.11 -13.07
CA ALA A 98 -15.88 11.31 -12.22
C ALA A 98 -16.17 11.60 -10.74
N LYS A 99 -16.35 10.52 -9.96
CA LYS A 99 -16.48 10.64 -8.49
C LYS A 99 -15.24 11.35 -7.95
N LYS A 100 -15.42 12.18 -6.91
CA LYS A 100 -14.32 13.00 -6.32
C LYS A 100 -13.02 12.21 -6.06
N ALA A 101 -13.14 10.96 -5.61
CA ALA A 101 -12.01 10.07 -5.35
C ALA A 101 -11.34 9.47 -6.62
N ALA A 102 -12.05 9.38 -7.75
CA ALA A 102 -11.60 8.74 -8.98
C ALA A 102 -11.26 9.73 -10.11
N LYS A 103 -11.40 11.05 -9.85
CA LYS A 103 -11.06 12.11 -10.81
C LYS A 103 -9.65 12.00 -11.36
N TYR A 104 -8.71 11.57 -10.52
CA TYR A 104 -7.29 11.47 -10.88
C TYR A 104 -7.00 10.35 -11.88
N HIS A 105 -7.84 9.32 -11.93
CA HIS A 105 -7.53 8.11 -12.69
C HIS A 105 -7.72 8.29 -14.20
N TYR A 106 -8.55 9.24 -14.63
CA TYR A 106 -8.74 9.54 -16.05
C TYR A 106 -7.45 10.04 -16.72
N THR A 107 -6.46 10.51 -15.97
CA THR A 107 -5.12 10.86 -16.50
C THR A 107 -4.48 9.71 -17.28
N LYS A 108 -4.82 8.45 -16.95
CA LYS A 108 -4.40 7.24 -17.68
C LYS A 108 -4.80 7.25 -19.16
N LEU A 109 -5.87 7.96 -19.55
CA LEU A 109 -6.28 8.05 -20.94
C LEU A 109 -5.21 8.72 -21.83
N ARG A 110 -4.35 9.57 -21.26
CA ARG A 110 -3.25 10.23 -22.00
C ARG A 110 -2.24 9.25 -22.58
N LEU A 111 -2.17 8.03 -22.07
CA LEU A 111 -1.27 7.00 -22.63
C LEU A 111 -1.56 6.75 -24.11
N TRP A 112 -2.82 6.85 -24.54
CA TRP A 112 -3.17 6.70 -25.96
C TRP A 112 -2.68 7.86 -26.85
N SER A 113 -2.34 9.03 -26.28
CA SER A 113 -1.79 10.16 -27.06
C SER A 113 -0.27 10.12 -27.21
N MET A 114 0.43 9.21 -26.53
CA MET A 114 1.90 9.14 -26.48
C MET A 114 2.47 8.37 -27.67
N THR A 115 2.24 8.86 -28.88
CA THR A 115 2.61 8.20 -30.14
C THR A 115 4.11 8.21 -30.44
N GLU A 116 4.94 8.75 -29.55
CA GLU A 116 6.39 8.57 -29.58
C GLU A 116 6.84 7.14 -29.21
N TYR A 117 5.93 6.36 -28.60
CA TYR A 117 6.11 4.95 -28.27
C TYR A 117 5.23 4.06 -29.15
N ASP A 118 5.74 2.88 -29.47
CA ASP A 118 5.00 1.87 -30.22
C ASP A 118 4.12 1.00 -29.31
N VAL A 119 4.60 0.69 -28.10
CA VAL A 119 3.88 -0.08 -27.09
C VAL A 119 4.15 0.47 -25.68
N ILE A 120 3.07 0.66 -24.92
CA ILE A 120 3.11 1.08 -23.52
C ILE A 120 2.60 -0.07 -22.65
N MET A 121 3.37 -0.44 -21.63
CA MET A 121 2.87 -1.20 -20.49
C MET A 121 2.61 -0.25 -19.34
N TYR A 122 1.36 -0.14 -18.92
CA TYR A 122 0.97 0.68 -17.80
C TYR A 122 0.91 -0.13 -16.51
N LEU A 123 1.43 0.45 -15.42
CA LEU A 123 1.44 -0.11 -14.07
C LEU A 123 0.86 0.92 -13.09
N ASP A 124 -0.22 0.58 -12.38
CA ASP A 124 -0.65 1.34 -11.20
C ASP A 124 0.46 1.29 -10.12
N LEU A 125 0.50 2.27 -9.23
CA LEU A 125 1.54 2.37 -8.20
C LEU A 125 1.40 1.34 -7.06
N ASP A 126 0.31 0.58 -7.04
CA ASP A 126 0.02 -0.48 -6.08
C ASP A 126 0.18 -1.88 -6.68
N VAL A 127 1.13 -2.01 -7.61
CA VAL A 127 1.57 -3.29 -8.15
C VAL A 127 3.04 -3.54 -7.82
N LEU A 128 3.47 -4.79 -7.90
CA LEU A 128 4.85 -5.20 -7.74
C LEU A 128 5.16 -6.35 -8.71
N PRO A 129 5.92 -6.10 -9.80
CA PRO A 129 6.43 -7.17 -10.67
C PRO A 129 7.34 -8.11 -9.89
N LEU A 130 7.24 -9.43 -10.11
CA LEU A 130 8.11 -10.42 -9.49
C LEU A 130 9.20 -10.94 -10.43
N ARG A 131 9.04 -10.69 -11.73
CA ARG A 131 9.97 -11.11 -12.79
C ARG A 131 9.88 -10.17 -14.00
N ASP A 132 10.74 -10.40 -14.98
CA ASP A 132 10.75 -9.66 -16.24
C ASP A 132 9.40 -9.72 -16.96
N LEU A 133 8.91 -8.56 -17.38
CA LEU A 133 7.62 -8.39 -18.05
C LEU A 133 7.76 -8.23 -19.56
N THR A 134 8.99 -8.23 -20.09
CA THR A 134 9.27 -8.08 -21.53
C THR A 134 8.43 -9.02 -22.42
N PRO A 135 8.18 -10.30 -22.07
CA PRO A 135 7.36 -11.19 -22.90
C PRO A 135 5.93 -10.71 -23.18
N PHE A 136 5.37 -9.85 -22.32
CA PHE A 136 3.97 -9.39 -22.43
C PHE A 136 3.77 -8.21 -23.39
N PHE A 137 4.85 -7.57 -23.88
CA PHE A 137 4.75 -6.43 -24.80
C PHE A 137 4.19 -6.81 -26.19
N SER A 138 4.20 -8.08 -26.55
CA SER A 138 3.73 -8.56 -27.87
C SER A 138 2.24 -8.96 -27.90
N CYS A 139 1.45 -8.56 -26.91
CA CYS A 139 0.08 -9.05 -26.75
C CYS A 139 -0.94 -8.47 -27.75
N GLY A 140 -0.73 -7.26 -28.29
CA GLY A 140 -1.70 -6.61 -29.19
C GLY A 140 -1.85 -5.10 -29.02
N SER A 141 -2.93 -4.53 -29.58
CA SER A 141 -3.26 -3.09 -29.49
C SER A 141 -3.86 -2.67 -28.16
N PHE A 142 -4.56 -3.58 -27.48
CA PHE A 142 -5.04 -3.40 -26.11
C PHE A 142 -5.18 -4.76 -25.42
N CYS A 143 -4.58 -4.88 -24.25
CA CYS A 143 -4.61 -6.09 -23.45
C CYS A 143 -4.75 -5.78 -21.97
N ALA A 144 -5.57 -6.58 -21.30
CA ALA A 144 -5.82 -6.46 -19.87
C ALA A 144 -6.22 -7.83 -19.28
N THR A 145 -6.04 -7.97 -17.98
CA THR A 145 -6.41 -9.16 -17.22
C THR A 145 -7.83 -9.03 -16.68
N PHE A 146 -8.63 -10.08 -16.87
CA PHE A 146 -9.96 -10.19 -16.29
C PHE A 146 -9.89 -10.65 -14.84
N ARG A 147 -10.72 -10.05 -13.98
CA ARG A 147 -10.90 -10.54 -12.60
C ARG A 147 -11.84 -11.75 -12.62
N HIS A 148 -12.40 -12.11 -11.47
CA HIS A 148 -13.43 -13.15 -11.35
C HIS A 148 -14.82 -12.69 -11.83
N SER A 149 -14.86 -11.83 -12.85
CA SER A 149 -16.06 -11.22 -13.42
C SER A 149 -15.87 -10.98 -14.92
N ASP A 150 -16.92 -10.45 -15.58
CA ASP A 150 -16.84 -10.01 -16.98
C ASP A 150 -16.14 -8.64 -17.14
N LYS A 151 -15.38 -8.19 -16.13
CA LYS A 151 -14.66 -6.91 -16.09
C LYS A 151 -13.16 -7.13 -15.94
N PHE A 152 -12.39 -6.41 -16.73
CA PHE A 152 -10.94 -6.37 -16.58
C PHE A 152 -10.50 -5.35 -15.54
N ASN A 153 -9.35 -5.61 -14.93
CA ASN A 153 -8.68 -4.70 -14.02
C ASN A 153 -7.81 -3.73 -14.83
N ALA A 154 -7.92 -2.43 -14.55
CA ALA A 154 -7.21 -1.38 -15.30
C ALA A 154 -5.84 -0.98 -14.71
N GLY A 155 -5.36 -1.68 -13.68
CA GLY A 155 -4.10 -1.36 -13.01
C GLY A 155 -2.86 -1.97 -13.64
N VAL A 156 -3.04 -2.93 -14.55
CA VAL A 156 -1.95 -3.38 -15.43
C VAL A 156 -2.53 -3.51 -16.84
N LEU A 157 -2.02 -2.71 -17.77
CA LEU A 157 -2.49 -2.66 -19.16
C LEU A 157 -1.30 -2.75 -20.11
N VAL A 158 -1.51 -3.34 -21.29
CA VAL A 158 -0.60 -3.19 -22.43
C VAL A 158 -1.40 -2.59 -23.56
N LEU A 159 -0.89 -1.53 -24.19
CA LEU A 159 -1.60 -0.81 -25.24
C LEU A 159 -0.64 -0.25 -26.30
N LYS A 160 -1.16 -0.09 -27.52
CA LYS A 160 -0.52 0.69 -28.58
C LYS A 160 -1.12 2.10 -28.61
N PRO A 161 -0.32 3.16 -28.44
CA PRO A 161 -0.80 4.53 -28.54
C PRO A 161 -1.43 4.81 -29.91
N ASN A 162 -2.56 5.52 -29.91
CA ASN A 162 -3.29 5.85 -31.14
C ASN A 162 -4.13 7.11 -30.92
N LEU A 163 -3.82 8.17 -31.68
CA LEU A 163 -4.47 9.47 -31.55
C LEU A 163 -5.98 9.42 -31.86
N THR A 164 -6.41 8.56 -32.79
CA THR A 164 -7.83 8.37 -33.10
C THR A 164 -8.57 7.74 -31.93
N VAL A 165 -7.98 6.70 -31.31
CA VAL A 165 -8.54 6.07 -30.09
C VAL A 165 -8.56 7.07 -28.93
N TYR A 166 -7.47 7.81 -28.74
CA TYR A 166 -7.39 8.86 -27.71
C TYR A 166 -8.51 9.90 -27.85
N ASN A 167 -8.69 10.46 -29.05
CA ASN A 167 -9.72 11.48 -29.29
C ASN A 167 -11.14 10.93 -29.04
N ASP A 168 -11.40 9.67 -29.40
CA ASP A 168 -12.69 9.03 -29.13
C ASP A 168 -12.88 8.71 -27.63
N LEU A 169 -11.83 8.29 -26.91
CA LEU A 169 -11.83 8.13 -25.46
C LEU A 169 -12.22 9.44 -24.78
N ILE A 170 -11.55 10.55 -25.11
CA ILE A 170 -11.83 11.87 -24.54
C ILE A 170 -13.26 12.34 -24.86
N LYS A 171 -13.72 12.13 -26.10
CA LYS A 171 -15.09 12.48 -26.51
C LYS A 171 -16.16 11.71 -25.74
N LYS A 172 -15.93 10.43 -25.46
CA LYS A 172 -16.89 9.56 -24.75
C LYS A 172 -16.79 9.65 -23.24
N ALA A 173 -15.66 10.08 -22.69
CA ALA A 173 -15.42 10.14 -21.25
C ALA A 173 -16.50 10.87 -20.42
N PRO A 174 -17.14 11.96 -20.91
CA PRO A 174 -18.23 12.62 -20.19
C PRO A 174 -19.60 11.95 -20.30
N HIS A 175 -19.76 10.90 -21.10
CA HIS A 175 -21.08 10.36 -21.45
C HIS A 175 -21.19 8.83 -21.31
N LEU A 176 -20.07 8.12 -21.42
CA LEU A 176 -20.05 6.67 -21.36
C LEU A 176 -20.23 6.20 -19.89
N PRO A 177 -21.09 5.21 -19.62
CA PRO A 177 -21.33 4.75 -18.27
C PRO A 177 -20.07 4.17 -17.64
N THR A 178 -19.89 4.42 -16.35
CA THR A 178 -18.80 3.86 -15.54
C THR A 178 -19.39 3.31 -14.24
N TYR A 179 -19.12 2.04 -13.93
CA TYR A 179 -19.71 1.39 -12.75
C TYR A 179 -19.05 1.84 -11.43
N ASP A 180 -17.78 2.24 -11.47
CA ASP A 180 -17.04 2.70 -10.29
C ASP A 180 -16.93 4.23 -10.22
N GLY A 181 -17.19 4.94 -11.33
CA GLY A 181 -17.00 6.39 -11.43
C GLY A 181 -15.56 6.79 -11.75
N GLY A 182 -14.71 5.83 -12.10
CA GLY A 182 -13.29 6.01 -12.45
C GLY A 182 -12.93 5.47 -13.83
N ASP A 183 -11.62 5.38 -14.06
CA ASP A 183 -11.01 4.90 -15.30
C ASP A 183 -11.34 3.43 -15.59
N GLN A 184 -11.30 2.56 -14.58
CA GLN A 184 -11.52 1.14 -14.77
C GLN A 184 -12.94 0.87 -15.27
N GLY A 185 -13.96 1.45 -14.64
CA GLY A 185 -15.34 1.32 -15.12
C GLY A 185 -15.56 1.91 -16.51
N PHE A 186 -14.94 3.06 -16.79
CA PHE A 186 -15.00 3.69 -18.10
C PHE A 186 -14.34 2.85 -19.20
N LEU A 187 -13.11 2.38 -18.97
CA LEU A 187 -12.35 1.56 -19.91
C LEU A 187 -13.05 0.23 -20.18
N ASN A 188 -13.68 -0.38 -19.16
CA ASN A 188 -14.50 -1.57 -19.35
C ASN A 188 -15.72 -1.34 -20.25
N SER A 189 -16.34 -0.16 -20.17
CA SER A 189 -17.44 0.21 -21.07
C SER A 189 -16.95 0.50 -22.48
N TYR A 190 -15.77 1.12 -22.61
CA TYR A 190 -15.19 1.45 -23.91
C TYR A 190 -14.72 0.20 -24.65
N PHE A 191 -13.86 -0.59 -24.01
CA PHE A 191 -13.30 -1.85 -24.52
C PHE A 191 -14.18 -3.07 -24.14
N HIS A 192 -15.50 -2.93 -24.24
CA HIS A 192 -16.46 -3.95 -23.82
C HIS A 192 -16.36 -5.27 -24.59
N GLU A 193 -15.78 -5.26 -25.79
CA GLU A 193 -15.55 -6.45 -26.61
C GLU A 193 -14.35 -7.29 -26.16
N LEU A 194 -13.46 -6.74 -25.31
CA LEU A 194 -12.24 -7.43 -24.87
C LEU A 194 -12.53 -8.79 -24.21
N LYS A 195 -13.69 -8.96 -23.57
CA LYS A 195 -14.07 -10.23 -22.95
C LYS A 195 -14.24 -11.39 -23.94
N TYR A 196 -14.47 -11.07 -25.22
CA TYR A 196 -14.68 -12.07 -26.28
C TYR A 196 -13.39 -12.39 -27.06
N THR A 197 -12.27 -11.72 -26.74
CA THR A 197 -11.01 -11.93 -27.45
C THR A 197 -10.25 -13.15 -26.92
N PRO A 198 -9.35 -13.75 -27.72
CA PRO A 198 -8.50 -14.84 -27.23
C PRO A 198 -7.56 -14.35 -26.11
N THR A 199 -7.18 -15.28 -25.23
CA THR A 199 -6.10 -15.04 -24.27
C THR A 199 -4.77 -15.09 -25.00
N PHE A 200 -3.89 -14.12 -24.72
CA PHE A 200 -2.53 -14.09 -25.25
C PHE A 200 -1.69 -15.20 -24.62
N ASP A 201 -1.06 -16.02 -25.47
CA ASP A 201 -0.05 -16.98 -25.03
C ASP A 201 1.35 -16.33 -25.09
N HIS A 202 1.83 -15.88 -23.94
CA HIS A 202 3.15 -15.24 -23.82
C HIS A 202 4.31 -16.24 -23.94
N THR A 203 4.05 -17.55 -23.87
CA THR A 203 5.08 -18.59 -24.05
C THR A 203 5.38 -18.85 -25.53
N HIS A 204 4.39 -18.62 -26.40
CA HIS A 204 4.53 -18.73 -27.86
C HIS A 204 4.03 -17.46 -28.57
N PRO A 205 4.68 -16.30 -28.37
CA PRO A 205 4.19 -15.00 -28.86
C PRO A 205 4.02 -14.95 -30.39
N ASN A 206 4.82 -15.72 -31.13
CA ASN A 206 4.78 -15.79 -32.60
C ASN A 206 3.76 -16.82 -33.14
N GLU A 207 3.20 -17.68 -32.29
CA GLU A 207 2.34 -18.80 -32.70
C GLU A 207 0.95 -18.69 -32.05
N GLN A 208 0.36 -17.48 -32.13
CA GLN A 208 -0.97 -17.25 -31.60
C GLN A 208 -2.01 -18.01 -32.44
N LYS A 209 -2.74 -18.93 -31.79
CA LYS A 209 -3.77 -19.77 -32.42
C LYS A 209 -4.88 -18.96 -33.11
N TYR A 210 -5.21 -17.78 -32.58
CA TYR A 210 -6.28 -16.92 -33.09
C TYR A 210 -5.75 -15.54 -33.41
N GLN A 211 -6.13 -15.03 -34.59
CA GLN A 211 -5.85 -13.64 -34.97
C GLN A 211 -6.77 -12.70 -34.19
N SER A 212 -6.18 -11.77 -33.46
CA SER A 212 -6.90 -10.70 -32.80
C SER A 212 -5.96 -9.54 -32.55
N ASP A 213 -6.48 -8.32 -32.70
CA ASP A 213 -5.71 -7.13 -32.39
C ASP A 213 -5.70 -6.85 -30.88
N GLN A 214 -6.82 -7.07 -30.19
CA GLN A 214 -6.93 -6.98 -28.73
C GLN A 214 -6.90 -8.38 -28.11
N ARG A 215 -6.31 -8.54 -26.92
CA ARG A 215 -6.21 -9.86 -26.26
C ARG A 215 -6.43 -9.79 -24.76
N ARG A 216 -7.00 -10.85 -24.19
CA ARG A 216 -7.05 -11.03 -22.74
C ARG A 216 -5.68 -11.49 -22.24
N LEU A 217 -5.28 -11.05 -21.06
CA LEU A 217 -4.09 -11.55 -20.37
C LEU A 217 -4.49 -12.54 -19.28
N SER A 218 -3.59 -13.48 -18.97
CA SER A 218 -3.78 -14.40 -17.84
C SER A 218 -3.78 -13.64 -16.50
N SER A 219 -4.33 -14.27 -15.46
CA SER A 219 -4.32 -13.72 -14.09
C SER A 219 -2.92 -13.57 -13.50
N GLU A 220 -1.94 -14.28 -14.04
CA GLU A 220 -0.52 -14.14 -13.70
C GLU A 220 0.01 -12.71 -13.94
N PHE A 221 -0.46 -12.05 -15.00
CA PHE A 221 0.04 -10.72 -15.38
C PHE A 221 -0.47 -9.58 -14.48
N ASN A 222 -1.57 -9.81 -13.76
CA ASN A 222 -2.18 -8.83 -12.86
C ASN A 222 -2.90 -9.60 -11.75
N TYR A 223 -2.10 -10.18 -10.85
CA TYR A 223 -2.61 -11.13 -9.87
C TYR A 223 -3.27 -10.39 -8.71
N ASP A 224 -4.56 -10.68 -8.54
CA ASP A 224 -5.41 -10.05 -7.53
C ASP A 224 -5.16 -10.67 -6.15
N ILE A 225 -4.52 -9.92 -5.24
CA ILE A 225 -4.24 -10.42 -3.88
C ILE A 225 -5.51 -10.81 -3.12
N GLY A 226 -6.67 -10.22 -3.44
CA GLY A 226 -7.92 -10.56 -2.77
C GLY A 226 -8.27 -12.04 -2.96
N MET A 227 -7.88 -12.62 -4.09
CA MET A 227 -8.18 -14.01 -4.42
C MET A 227 -7.27 -14.98 -3.71
N TYR A 228 -6.01 -14.59 -3.49
CA TYR A 228 -5.12 -15.33 -2.61
C TYR A 228 -5.69 -15.43 -1.19
N TYR A 229 -6.17 -14.32 -0.62
CA TYR A 229 -6.71 -14.31 0.73
C TYR A 229 -8.07 -15.01 0.84
N LEU A 230 -8.97 -14.83 -0.13
CA LEU A 230 -10.27 -15.52 -0.16
C LEU A 230 -10.15 -17.04 -0.33
N THR A 231 -9.04 -17.53 -0.87
CA THR A 231 -8.76 -18.97 -1.03
C THR A 231 -7.88 -19.53 0.09
N GLY A 232 -7.75 -18.81 1.21
CA GLY A 232 -7.05 -19.27 2.40
C GLY A 232 -5.52 -19.20 2.31
N GLY A 233 -4.98 -18.35 1.42
CA GLY A 233 -3.54 -18.20 1.21
C GLY A 233 -2.97 -19.17 0.18
N LYS A 234 -3.77 -19.57 -0.81
CA LYS A 234 -3.32 -20.45 -1.88
C LYS A 234 -3.21 -19.67 -3.19
N LEU A 235 -2.03 -19.67 -3.80
CA LEU A 235 -1.85 -19.14 -5.14
C LEU A 235 -2.62 -20.00 -6.16
N LEU A 236 -3.43 -19.34 -6.98
CA LEU A 236 -4.19 -19.98 -8.07
C LEU A 236 -3.34 -20.13 -9.34
N VAL A 237 -2.39 -19.22 -9.51
CA VAL A 237 -1.37 -19.19 -10.55
C VAL A 237 -0.14 -18.52 -9.95
N GLU A 238 1.04 -18.85 -10.47
CA GLU A 238 2.26 -18.13 -10.10
C GLU A 238 2.21 -16.71 -10.67
N PRO A 239 2.29 -15.66 -9.84
CA PRO A 239 2.13 -14.28 -10.30
C PRO A 239 3.41 -13.74 -10.96
N ALA A 240 3.25 -13.11 -12.12
CA ALA A 240 4.28 -12.23 -12.70
C ALA A 240 4.24 -10.84 -12.06
N VAL A 241 3.04 -10.38 -11.69
CA VAL A 241 2.80 -9.11 -11.01
C VAL A 241 1.81 -9.32 -9.89
N ILE A 242 2.17 -8.93 -8.67
CA ILE A 242 1.23 -8.83 -7.55
C ILE A 242 0.54 -7.47 -7.64
N HIS A 243 -0.79 -7.44 -7.66
CA HIS A 243 -1.56 -6.21 -7.57
C HIS A 243 -2.27 -6.14 -6.21
N TYR A 244 -1.92 -5.15 -5.40
CA TYR A 244 -2.47 -4.92 -4.06
C TYR A 244 -3.87 -4.28 -4.11
N THR A 245 -4.81 -4.95 -4.78
CA THR A 245 -6.17 -4.50 -5.12
C THR A 245 -7.11 -4.34 -3.92
N LEU A 246 -6.80 -4.98 -2.78
CA LEU A 246 -7.69 -5.02 -1.63
C LEU A 246 -7.57 -3.71 -0.85
N GLY A 247 -8.43 -2.74 -1.16
CA GLY A 247 -8.57 -1.54 -0.33
C GLY A 247 -9.37 -1.88 0.93
N PRO A 248 -8.98 -1.43 2.15
CA PRO A 248 -7.92 -0.48 2.51
C PRO A 248 -6.58 -1.13 2.94
N THR A 249 -6.19 -2.29 2.42
CA THR A 249 -5.06 -3.09 2.94
C THR A 249 -3.78 -2.93 2.11
N LYS A 250 -3.41 -1.68 1.78
CA LYS A 250 -2.21 -1.38 0.98
C LYS A 250 -0.92 -1.76 1.72
N PRO A 251 0.14 -2.20 1.02
CA PRO A 251 1.32 -2.78 1.66
C PRO A 251 2.18 -1.76 2.42
N TRP A 252 2.12 -0.48 2.05
CA TRP A 252 2.80 0.60 2.77
C TRP A 252 2.11 1.00 4.07
N LEU A 253 0.94 0.43 4.40
CA LEU A 253 0.24 0.69 5.64
C LEU A 253 0.72 -0.29 6.72
N TRP A 254 1.40 0.24 7.73
CA TRP A 254 2.04 -0.52 8.81
C TRP A 254 1.13 -1.55 9.51
N TRP A 255 -0.17 -1.30 9.61
CA TRP A 255 -1.12 -2.17 10.31
C TRP A 255 -1.50 -3.41 9.52
N THR A 256 -1.23 -3.44 8.22
CA THR A 256 -1.61 -4.55 7.33
C THR A 256 -0.60 -5.70 7.42
N PHE A 257 0.66 -5.39 7.69
CA PHE A 257 1.78 -6.33 7.65
C PHE A 257 1.64 -7.59 8.55
N PRO A 258 1.11 -7.53 9.78
CA PRO A 258 0.94 -8.72 10.61
C PRO A 258 0.06 -9.80 9.99
N LEU A 259 -0.95 -9.40 9.19
CA LEU A 259 -1.97 -10.32 8.69
C LEU A 259 -1.74 -10.69 7.22
N PHE A 260 -1.36 -9.72 6.39
CA PHE A 260 -1.25 -9.89 4.93
C PHE A 260 0.19 -10.25 4.54
N ASP A 261 0.47 -11.55 4.46
CA ASP A 261 1.79 -12.14 4.15
C ASP A 261 2.37 -11.69 2.80
N LEU A 262 1.56 -11.49 1.76
CA LEU A 262 2.08 -11.00 0.48
C LEU A 262 2.70 -9.59 0.56
N ASN A 263 2.41 -8.82 1.62
CA ASN A 263 3.04 -7.51 1.82
C ASN A 263 4.54 -7.63 2.11
N GLU A 264 5.04 -8.83 2.44
CA GLU A 264 6.46 -9.11 2.59
C GLU A 264 7.25 -8.77 1.32
N HIS A 265 6.73 -9.10 0.13
CA HIS A 265 7.40 -8.78 -1.14
C HIS A 265 7.62 -7.27 -1.31
N TRP A 266 6.59 -6.48 -1.01
CA TRP A 266 6.68 -5.01 -1.10
C TRP A 266 7.59 -4.43 -0.02
N ASN A 267 7.52 -4.95 1.20
CA ASN A 267 8.38 -4.51 2.30
C ASN A 267 9.87 -4.82 2.04
N ASN A 268 10.16 -5.98 1.46
CA ASN A 268 11.52 -6.33 1.04
C ASN A 268 12.04 -5.41 -0.07
N ALA A 269 11.20 -5.07 -1.05
CA ALA A 269 11.54 -4.08 -2.08
C ALA A 269 11.80 -2.69 -1.48
N ARG A 270 10.98 -2.26 -0.51
CA ARG A 270 11.18 -1.02 0.24
C ARG A 270 12.50 -1.01 1.01
N ASN A 271 12.79 -2.05 1.79
CA ASN A 271 14.01 -2.15 2.58
C ASN A 271 15.26 -2.11 1.69
N ALA A 272 15.24 -2.79 0.55
CA ALA A 272 16.32 -2.76 -0.42
C ALA A 272 16.52 -1.35 -1.00
N MET A 273 15.43 -0.65 -1.34
CA MET A 273 15.47 0.73 -1.84
C MET A 273 16.10 1.68 -0.80
N GLU A 274 15.61 1.65 0.44
CA GLU A 274 16.08 2.52 1.51
C GLU A 274 17.56 2.25 1.85
N SER A 275 17.98 0.97 1.81
CA SER A 275 19.38 0.60 1.99
C SER A 275 20.30 1.14 0.90
N VAL A 276 19.82 1.28 -0.34
CA VAL A 276 20.63 1.79 -1.46
C VAL A 276 20.72 3.31 -1.44
N TYR A 277 19.60 4.00 -1.15
CA TYR A 277 19.56 5.46 -1.18
C TYR A 277 19.83 6.14 0.17
N CYS A 278 20.14 5.36 1.21
CA CYS A 278 20.31 5.85 2.59
C CYS A 278 19.12 6.73 3.04
N ASP A 279 17.92 6.36 2.61
CA ASP A 279 16.71 7.10 2.90
C ASP A 279 16.44 7.00 4.41
N PRO A 280 16.33 8.13 5.15
CA PRO A 280 16.15 8.08 6.58
C PRO A 280 14.86 7.32 6.92
N ALA A 281 15.01 6.21 7.65
CA ALA A 281 13.87 5.48 8.16
C ALA A 281 13.03 6.43 9.05
N PRO A 282 11.70 6.54 8.83
CA PRO A 282 10.83 7.39 9.66
C PRO A 282 10.84 6.97 11.14
N ASP A 283 11.35 5.77 11.42
CA ASP A 283 11.49 5.11 12.71
C ASP A 283 12.21 5.95 13.78
N LEU A 284 13.24 6.70 13.40
CA LEU A 284 13.94 7.56 14.37
C LEU A 284 13.08 8.76 14.79
N HIS A 285 12.34 9.34 13.85
CA HIS A 285 11.42 10.44 14.14
C HIS A 285 10.26 9.99 15.02
N LEU A 286 9.83 8.72 14.90
CA LEU A 286 8.78 8.15 15.74
C LEU A 286 9.15 8.15 17.23
N ILE A 287 10.42 7.94 17.59
CA ILE A 287 10.88 8.00 18.98
C ILE A 287 10.71 9.41 19.54
N LEU A 288 11.22 10.44 18.84
CA LEU A 288 11.06 11.84 19.24
C LEU A 288 9.59 12.22 19.37
N PHE A 289 8.78 11.71 18.45
CA PHE A 289 7.35 11.98 18.43
C PHE A 289 6.60 11.28 19.58
N THR A 290 7.07 10.12 20.05
CA THR A 290 6.61 9.48 21.30
C THR A 290 6.83 10.36 22.51
N VAL A 291 8.05 10.90 22.62
CA VAL A 291 8.40 11.81 23.71
C VAL A 291 7.53 13.05 23.66
N LEU A 292 7.33 13.63 22.47
CA LEU A 292 6.47 14.79 22.27
C LEU A 292 5.01 14.51 22.68
N VAL A 293 4.44 13.38 22.23
CA VAL A 293 3.08 12.96 22.64
C VAL A 293 2.99 12.80 24.15
N GLY A 294 4.01 12.21 24.79
CA GLY A 294 4.08 12.10 26.25
C GLY A 294 4.08 13.46 26.94
N VAL A 295 4.91 14.41 26.47
CA VAL A 295 4.97 15.76 27.02
C VAL A 295 3.63 16.49 26.85
N ILE A 296 3.03 16.44 25.66
CA ILE A 296 1.74 17.08 25.37
C ILE A 296 0.65 16.48 26.27
N ALA A 297 0.61 15.15 26.44
CA ALA A 297 -0.37 14.48 27.29
C ALA A 297 -0.22 14.91 28.77
N LEU A 298 1.01 15.07 29.26
CA LEU A 298 1.28 15.57 30.62
C LEU A 298 0.90 17.05 30.80
N LEU A 299 1.16 17.90 29.79
CA LEU A 299 0.75 19.31 29.82
C LEU A 299 -0.77 19.45 29.75
N PHE A 300 -1.43 18.68 28.89
CA PHE A 300 -2.89 18.64 28.76
C PHE A 300 -3.53 18.18 30.07
N ARG A 301 -3.00 17.12 30.69
CA ARG A 301 -3.37 16.69 32.04
C ARG A 301 -3.30 17.87 33.02
N LYS A 302 -2.14 18.51 33.14
CA LYS A 302 -1.95 19.63 34.07
C LYS A 302 -2.97 20.76 33.82
N PHE A 303 -3.22 21.09 32.56
CA PHE A 303 -4.17 22.12 32.16
C PHE A 303 -5.62 21.77 32.56
N ILE A 304 -6.07 20.54 32.28
CA ILE A 304 -7.42 20.10 32.65
C ILE A 304 -7.61 20.13 34.16
N LEU A 305 -6.63 19.65 34.94
CA LEU A 305 -6.71 19.67 36.41
C LEU A 305 -6.78 21.08 36.99
N LEU A 306 -6.18 22.08 36.34
CA LEU A 306 -6.28 23.48 36.76
C LEU A 306 -7.69 24.06 36.53
N ILE A 307 -8.41 23.58 35.52
CA ILE A 307 -9.71 24.15 35.11
C ILE A 307 -10.88 23.42 35.77
N SER A 308 -10.77 22.11 36.00
CA SER A 308 -11.89 21.28 36.44
C SER A 308 -12.44 21.67 37.82
N GLY A 309 -11.60 22.23 38.72
CA GLY A 309 -12.00 22.57 40.08
C GLY A 309 -12.70 21.40 40.80
N ASP A 310 -13.65 21.70 41.69
CA ASP A 310 -14.47 20.69 42.41
C ASP A 310 -15.85 20.42 41.74
N TYR A 311 -16.12 20.99 40.56
CA TYR A 311 -17.46 21.00 39.95
C TYR A 311 -18.02 19.62 39.57
N LEU A 312 -17.16 18.64 39.33
CA LEU A 312 -17.52 17.28 38.89
C LEU A 312 -17.13 16.23 39.92
N ARG A 313 -16.96 16.59 41.19
CA ARG A 313 -16.51 15.66 42.24
C ARG A 313 -17.67 14.76 42.70
N SER A 314 -17.37 13.51 43.03
CA SER A 314 -18.31 12.58 43.67
C SER A 314 -17.57 11.79 44.75
N ASP A 315 -18.24 11.53 45.87
CA ASP A 315 -17.69 10.74 46.97
C ASP A 315 -17.55 9.25 46.64
N SER A 316 -18.26 8.78 45.59
CA SER A 316 -18.15 7.40 45.10
C SER A 316 -18.44 7.28 43.60
N LEU A 317 -17.75 6.34 42.95
CA LEU A 317 -17.98 5.92 41.57
C LEU A 317 -18.80 4.63 41.54
N SER A 318 -19.81 4.56 40.67
CA SER A 318 -20.53 3.30 40.44
C SER A 318 -19.70 2.36 39.54
N ALA A 319 -19.89 1.05 39.67
CA ALA A 319 -19.19 0.06 38.83
C ALA A 319 -19.51 0.25 37.33
N VAL A 320 -20.74 0.67 37.01
CA VAL A 320 -21.16 0.95 35.63
C VAL A 320 -20.45 2.18 35.08
N GLU A 321 -20.31 3.24 35.88
CA GLU A 321 -19.61 4.46 35.50
C GLU A 321 -18.11 4.20 35.27
N GLU A 322 -17.46 3.42 36.14
CA GLU A 322 -16.06 3.00 35.98
C GLU A 322 -15.86 2.20 34.70
N GLN A 323 -16.74 1.23 34.42
CA GLN A 323 -16.65 0.39 33.23
C GLN A 323 -16.89 1.20 31.94
N PHE A 324 -17.90 2.08 31.94
CA PHE A 324 -18.18 2.95 30.80
C PHE A 324 -17.03 3.91 30.53
N ALA A 325 -16.48 4.55 31.57
CA ALA A 325 -15.34 5.45 31.46
C ALA A 325 -14.11 4.74 30.88
N HIS A 326 -13.82 3.51 31.33
CA HIS A 326 -12.70 2.72 30.80
C HIS A 326 -12.82 2.48 29.28
N TYR A 327 -13.99 2.06 28.80
CA TYR A 327 -14.20 1.84 27.36
C TYR A 327 -14.11 3.15 26.58
N LEU A 328 -14.73 4.22 27.07
CA LEU A 328 -14.71 5.53 26.43
C LEU A 328 -13.27 6.07 26.31
N ILE A 329 -12.50 6.01 27.40
CA ILE A 329 -11.09 6.44 27.43
C ILE A 329 -10.27 5.61 26.44
N THR A 330 -10.47 4.30 26.40
CA THR A 330 -9.73 3.42 25.48
C THR A 330 -10.04 3.74 24.02
N TRP A 331 -11.31 3.96 23.67
CA TRP A 331 -11.72 4.33 22.32
C TRP A 331 -11.22 5.70 21.88
N ILE A 332 -11.31 6.70 22.76
CA ILE A 332 -10.76 8.05 22.51
C ILE A 332 -9.24 7.96 22.32
N SER A 333 -8.54 7.22 23.18
CA SER A 333 -7.09 7.01 23.05
C SER A 333 -6.73 6.36 21.72
N PHE A 334 -7.44 5.29 21.34
CA PHE A 334 -7.25 4.63 20.05
C PHE A 334 -7.45 5.60 18.89
N PHE A 335 -8.54 6.36 18.90
CA PHE A 335 -8.84 7.32 17.84
C PHE A 335 -7.77 8.41 17.73
N ILE A 336 -7.33 8.99 18.85
CA ILE A 336 -6.24 9.97 18.87
C ILE A 336 -4.97 9.33 18.30
N THR A 337 -4.53 8.21 18.87
CA THR A 337 -3.27 7.58 18.46
C THR A 337 -3.30 7.15 17.00
N TRP A 338 -4.41 6.61 16.49
CA TRP A 338 -4.59 6.20 15.10
C TRP A 338 -4.43 7.36 14.11
N ASN A 339 -5.03 8.51 14.40
CA ASN A 339 -4.97 9.68 13.51
C ASN A 339 -3.61 10.38 13.49
N VAL A 340 -2.81 10.18 14.54
CA VAL A 340 -1.49 10.79 14.68
C VAL A 340 -0.40 9.88 14.09
N MET A 341 -0.68 8.58 13.87
CA MET A 341 0.28 7.67 13.23
C MET A 341 0.58 8.07 11.78
N PRO A 342 1.87 8.23 11.40
CA PRO A 342 2.22 8.30 9.99
C PRO A 342 1.91 6.97 9.32
N THR A 343 1.21 7.04 8.19
CA THR A 343 0.70 5.85 7.49
C THR A 343 1.81 5.03 6.82
N ASN A 344 2.93 5.67 6.49
CA ASN A 344 4.04 5.13 5.70
C ASN A 344 5.25 4.69 6.54
N ALA A 345 5.17 4.70 7.87
CA ALA A 345 6.24 4.22 8.72
C ALA A 345 6.43 2.69 8.63
N HIS A 346 7.59 2.19 9.05
CA HIS A 346 7.84 0.74 9.01
C HIS A 346 6.96 0.00 10.01
N PRO A 347 6.49 -1.22 9.69
CA PRO A 347 5.57 -1.96 10.54
C PRO A 347 6.01 -2.07 12.00
N PHE A 348 7.25 -2.52 12.24
CA PHE A 348 7.73 -2.74 13.60
C PHE A 348 7.85 -1.46 14.42
N ALA A 349 8.43 -0.40 13.84
CA ALA A 349 8.53 0.90 14.48
C ALA A 349 7.15 1.50 14.75
N SER A 350 6.21 1.36 13.81
CA SER A 350 4.82 1.78 13.99
C SER A 350 4.11 1.01 15.10
N TRP A 351 4.31 -0.30 15.25
CA TRP A 351 3.67 -1.06 16.33
C TRP A 351 4.18 -0.62 17.70
N MET A 352 5.50 -0.45 17.86
CA MET A 352 6.09 0.08 19.08
C MET A 352 5.54 1.48 19.38
N TYR A 353 5.53 2.35 18.37
CA TYR A 353 5.10 3.73 18.54
C TYR A 353 3.61 3.85 18.87
N PHE A 354 2.76 3.15 18.12
CA PHE A 354 1.32 3.10 18.31
C PHE A 354 0.98 2.59 19.70
N THR A 355 1.54 1.45 20.10
CA THR A 355 1.25 0.87 21.41
C THR A 355 1.76 1.76 22.55
N ALA A 356 2.97 2.33 22.46
CA ALA A 356 3.49 3.25 23.47
C ALA A 356 2.59 4.50 23.61
N SER A 357 2.24 5.12 22.50
CA SER A 357 1.39 6.33 22.48
C SER A 357 -0.02 6.05 23.00
N LEU A 358 -0.60 4.90 22.63
CA LEU A 358 -1.91 4.46 23.12
C LEU A 358 -1.90 4.33 24.65
N ASN A 359 -0.86 3.71 25.22
CA ASN A 359 -0.75 3.57 26.67
C ASN A 359 -0.59 4.91 27.38
N ILE A 360 0.24 5.81 26.85
CA ILE A 360 0.39 7.17 27.42
C ILE A 360 -0.97 7.88 27.42
N CYS A 361 -1.72 7.85 26.31
CA CYS A 361 -3.05 8.44 26.23
C CYS A 361 -4.02 7.83 27.25
N ILE A 362 -4.07 6.50 27.36
CA ILE A 362 -4.95 5.81 28.31
C ILE A 362 -4.61 6.19 29.74
N VAL A 363 -3.33 6.20 30.11
CA VAL A 363 -2.88 6.56 31.47
C VAL A 363 -3.23 8.00 31.78
N CYS A 364 -2.93 8.94 30.88
CA CYS A 364 -3.22 10.35 31.10
C CYS A 364 -4.72 10.63 31.22
N LEU A 365 -5.55 10.07 30.34
CA LEU A 365 -7.00 10.26 30.38
C LEU A 365 -7.65 9.56 31.59
N SER A 366 -7.15 8.39 31.98
CA SER A 366 -7.61 7.70 33.19
C SER A 366 -7.27 8.48 34.46
N ASP A 367 -6.07 9.05 34.52
CA ASP A 367 -5.65 9.88 35.65
C ASP A 367 -6.48 11.17 35.75
N ILE A 368 -6.71 11.85 34.61
CA ILE A 368 -7.62 13.01 34.54
C ILE A 368 -9.01 12.63 35.04
N PHE A 369 -9.57 11.50 34.59
CA PHE A 369 -10.89 11.05 35.01
C PHE A 369 -10.97 10.80 36.52
N VAL A 370 -9.98 10.07 37.07
CA VAL A 370 -9.93 9.77 38.51
C VAL A 370 -9.76 11.04 39.33
N GLU A 371 -8.91 11.97 38.90
CA GLU A 371 -8.66 13.20 39.61
C GLU A 371 -9.88 14.14 39.59
N ILE A 372 -10.55 14.29 38.44
CA ILE A 372 -11.79 15.06 38.34
C ILE A 372 -12.90 14.49 39.23
N ARG A 373 -13.06 13.16 39.26
CA ARG A 373 -14.16 12.50 39.98
C ARG A 373 -13.87 12.30 41.47
N CYS A 374 -12.64 11.99 41.85
CA CYS A 374 -12.26 11.58 43.21
C CYS A 374 -11.28 12.54 43.92
N GLY A 375 -10.70 13.52 43.23
CA GLY A 375 -9.83 14.57 43.78
C GLY A 375 -8.63 14.04 44.57
N GLY A 376 -7.83 13.16 43.96
CA GLY A 376 -6.53 12.75 44.48
C GLY A 376 -6.53 11.81 45.69
N LEU A 377 -7.68 11.35 46.18
CA LEU A 377 -7.79 10.50 47.38
C LEU A 377 -7.33 9.04 47.18
N ILE A 378 -6.97 8.62 45.96
CA ILE A 378 -6.55 7.24 45.65
C ILE A 378 -5.08 7.23 45.20
N THR A 379 -4.15 7.50 46.13
CA THR A 379 -2.71 7.55 45.84
C THR A 379 -1.99 6.19 45.86
N THR A 380 -2.66 5.08 46.17
CA THR A 380 -2.01 3.78 46.41
C THR A 380 -2.23 2.69 45.33
N SER A 381 -2.94 2.98 44.22
CA SER A 381 -3.23 1.96 43.18
C SER A 381 -2.52 2.15 41.82
N ALA A 382 -1.63 3.13 41.70
CA ALA A 382 -1.02 3.48 40.41
C ALA A 382 0.05 2.46 39.92
N TYR A 383 0.88 1.92 40.81
CA TYR A 383 1.99 1.03 40.43
C TYR A 383 1.52 -0.32 39.82
N PRO A 384 0.51 -1.02 40.36
CA PRO A 384 0.01 -2.26 39.76
C PRO A 384 -0.64 -2.03 38.38
N ARG A 385 -1.32 -0.89 38.18
CA ARG A 385 -1.97 -0.56 36.90
C ARG A 385 -0.95 -0.31 35.81
N SER A 386 0.05 0.53 36.08
CA SER A 386 1.15 0.79 35.12
C SER A 386 1.90 -0.48 34.76
N PHE A 387 2.13 -1.38 35.72
CA PHE A 387 2.76 -2.68 35.45
C PHE A 387 1.92 -3.59 34.55
N VAL A 388 0.60 -3.68 34.79
CA VAL A 388 -0.33 -4.43 33.92
C VAL A 388 -0.36 -3.86 32.50
N PHE A 389 -0.37 -2.54 32.34
CA PHE A 389 -0.32 -1.90 31.02
C PHE A 389 0.97 -2.22 30.27
N VAL A 390 2.12 -2.17 30.94
CA VAL A 390 3.40 -2.56 30.34
C VAL A 390 3.39 -4.03 29.91
N LEU A 391 2.91 -4.93 30.77
CA LEU A 391 2.85 -6.36 30.44
C LEU A 391 1.91 -6.63 29.25
N ASN A 392 0.75 -5.95 29.19
CA ASN A 392 -0.17 -6.06 28.06
C ASN A 392 0.44 -5.51 26.76
N THR A 393 1.17 -4.41 26.86
CA THR A 393 1.92 -3.84 25.73
C THR A 393 2.95 -4.81 25.18
N CYS A 394 3.74 -5.42 26.05
CA CYS A 394 4.70 -6.44 25.67
C CYS A 394 4.00 -7.65 25.04
N ALA A 395 2.86 -8.09 25.56
CA ALA A 395 2.08 -9.19 25.02
C ALA A 395 1.52 -8.89 23.62
N ILE A 396 1.01 -7.67 23.40
CA ILE A 396 0.54 -7.20 22.08
C ILE A 396 1.69 -7.16 21.09
N LEU A 397 2.82 -6.54 21.44
CA LEU A 397 3.99 -6.46 20.56
C LEU A 397 4.54 -7.84 20.22
N LEU A 398 4.63 -8.73 21.20
CA LEU A 398 5.03 -10.12 20.97
C LEU A 398 4.05 -10.84 20.03
N SER A 399 2.75 -10.61 20.20
CA SER A 399 1.71 -11.19 19.33
C SER A 399 1.84 -10.72 17.89
N LEU A 400 2.06 -9.42 17.67
CA LEU A 400 2.29 -8.85 16.34
C LEU A 400 3.57 -9.40 15.70
N LEU A 401 4.65 -9.54 16.49
CA LEU A 401 5.90 -10.13 16.03
C LEU A 401 5.70 -11.59 15.62
N VAL A 402 5.05 -12.40 16.46
CA VAL A 402 4.77 -13.80 16.16
C VAL A 402 3.95 -13.93 14.87
N LEU A 403 2.91 -13.11 14.70
CA LEU A 403 2.11 -13.10 13.47
C LEU A 403 2.94 -12.79 12.24
N SER A 404 3.85 -11.82 12.33
CA SER A 404 4.71 -11.42 11.22
C SER A 404 5.73 -12.49 10.81
N LEU A 405 6.07 -13.42 11.70
CA LEU A 405 7.02 -14.50 11.47
C LEU A 405 6.38 -15.77 10.88
N VAL A 406 5.05 -15.92 10.98
CA VAL A 406 4.34 -17.05 10.38
C VAL A 406 4.27 -16.84 8.87
N PRO A 407 4.69 -17.75 7.99
CA PRO A 407 4.74 -17.46 6.55
C PRO A 407 3.37 -17.53 5.87
N CYS A 408 2.49 -18.45 6.30
CA CYS A 408 1.24 -18.71 5.59
C CYS A 408 0.07 -17.90 6.14
N PHE A 409 -0.64 -17.17 5.28
CA PHE A 409 -1.85 -16.42 5.63
C PHE A 409 -2.89 -17.21 6.45
N GLY A 410 -3.26 -18.41 6.01
CA GLY A 410 -4.29 -19.21 6.71
C GLY A 410 -3.93 -19.46 8.19
N THR A 411 -2.66 -19.77 8.45
CA THR A 411 -2.13 -19.93 9.81
C THR A 411 -2.05 -18.60 10.55
N ARG A 412 -1.63 -17.50 9.89
CA ARG A 412 -1.63 -16.15 10.48
C ARG A 412 -3.02 -15.76 10.96
N ALA A 413 -4.05 -15.94 10.13
CA ALA A 413 -5.42 -15.55 10.45
C ALA A 413 -5.99 -16.33 11.64
N LEU A 414 -5.80 -17.66 11.67
CA LEU A 414 -6.20 -18.49 12.81
C LEU A 414 -5.47 -18.08 14.10
N LEU A 415 -4.16 -17.87 14.00
CA LEU A 415 -3.36 -17.45 15.13
C LEU A 415 -3.76 -16.05 15.64
N ALA A 416 -4.10 -15.13 14.73
CA ALA A 416 -4.56 -13.79 15.10
C ALA A 416 -5.87 -13.85 15.91
N ILE A 417 -6.81 -14.71 15.52
CA ILE A 417 -8.06 -14.93 16.27
C ILE A 417 -7.75 -15.49 17.67
N VAL A 418 -6.88 -16.50 17.76
CA VAL A 418 -6.48 -17.09 19.05
C VAL A 418 -5.80 -16.04 19.94
N LEU A 419 -4.81 -15.32 19.42
CA LEU A 419 -4.11 -14.26 20.14
C LEU A 419 -5.05 -13.14 20.58
N LEU A 420 -6.03 -12.76 19.76
CA LEU A 420 -7.03 -11.75 20.12
C LEU A 420 -7.89 -12.20 21.31
N VAL A 421 -8.33 -13.47 21.33
CA VAL A 421 -9.06 -14.03 22.48
C VAL A 421 -8.16 -14.12 23.72
N LEU A 422 -6.92 -14.58 23.57
CA LEU A 422 -5.97 -14.69 24.67
C LEU A 422 -5.66 -13.33 25.29
N LEU A 423 -5.41 -12.31 24.48
CA LEU A 423 -5.07 -10.96 24.92
C LEU A 423 -6.25 -10.23 25.57
N ASN A 424 -7.48 -10.44 25.10
CA ASN A 424 -8.66 -9.74 25.66
C ASN A 424 -9.26 -10.42 26.89
N TYR A 425 -9.11 -11.74 27.04
CA TYR A 425 -9.79 -12.48 28.10
C TYR A 425 -8.83 -13.20 29.05
N LEU A 426 -7.99 -14.10 28.53
CA LEU A 426 -7.17 -14.96 29.38
C LEU A 426 -6.05 -14.18 30.06
N PHE A 427 -5.37 -13.32 29.32
CA PHE A 427 -4.24 -12.56 29.81
C PHE A 427 -4.62 -11.56 30.92
N PRO A 428 -5.70 -10.75 30.79
CA PRO A 428 -6.17 -9.91 31.88
C PRO A 428 -6.61 -10.73 33.11
N LEU A 429 -7.26 -11.89 32.92
CA LEU A 429 -7.65 -12.78 34.01
C LEU A 429 -6.43 -13.33 34.76
N LEU A 430 -5.40 -13.75 34.05
CA LEU A 430 -4.14 -14.22 34.64
C LEU A 430 -3.43 -13.09 35.38
N CYS A 431 -3.31 -11.90 34.76
CA CYS A 431 -2.73 -10.72 35.40
C CYS A 431 -3.47 -10.41 36.70
N LYS A 432 -4.81 -10.41 36.69
CA LYS A 432 -5.64 -10.22 37.88
C LYS A 432 -5.34 -11.27 38.94
N THR A 433 -5.29 -12.54 38.56
CA THR A 433 -5.12 -13.66 39.51
C THR A 433 -3.73 -13.66 40.15
N PHE A 434 -2.68 -13.40 39.37
CA PHE A 434 -1.29 -13.40 39.86
C PHE A 434 -0.90 -12.12 40.59
N LEU A 435 -1.37 -10.95 40.15
CA LEU A 435 -1.00 -9.67 40.75
C LEU A 435 -1.87 -9.30 41.96
N ILE A 436 -3.10 -9.78 42.02
CA ILE A 436 -4.06 -9.46 43.10
C ILE A 436 -4.24 -10.64 44.07
N GLY A 437 -3.85 -11.86 43.69
CA GLY A 437 -4.03 -13.07 44.48
C GLY A 437 -5.47 -13.60 44.45
N ARG A 438 -5.66 -14.92 44.63
CA ARG A 438 -7.00 -15.51 44.85
C ARG A 438 -7.47 -15.14 46.27
N HIS A 439 -8.27 -14.09 46.40
CA HIS A 439 -9.12 -13.92 47.58
C HIS A 439 -10.59 -14.15 47.19
N ASP A 440 -11.25 -14.97 48.00
CA ASP A 440 -12.63 -15.45 48.03
C ASP A 440 -13.62 -15.00 46.94
N CYS A 441 -14.33 -16.00 46.39
CA CYS A 441 -15.41 -15.91 45.41
C CYS A 441 -16.66 -15.10 45.83
N HIS A 442 -16.57 -14.24 46.84
CA HIS A 442 -17.67 -13.36 47.26
C HIS A 442 -17.38 -11.86 47.19
N SER A 443 -16.18 -11.41 46.78
CA SER A 443 -15.95 -9.98 46.55
C SER A 443 -16.04 -9.62 45.06
N ASN A 444 -17.25 -9.35 44.60
CA ASN A 444 -17.46 -8.54 43.41
C ASN A 444 -16.84 -7.15 43.68
N TYR A 445 -15.71 -6.86 43.03
CA TYR A 445 -14.97 -5.58 43.04
C TYR A 445 -14.60 -5.04 44.43
N ARG A 446 -13.33 -5.24 44.86
CA ARG A 446 -12.71 -4.36 45.86
C ARG A 446 -11.31 -3.93 45.44
N LEU A 447 -11.26 -2.69 44.97
CA LEU A 447 -10.07 -1.90 44.61
C LEU A 447 -9.75 -0.83 45.68
N LEU A 448 -10.16 -1.03 46.95
CA LEU A 448 -9.96 -0.08 48.05
C LEU A 448 -9.59 -0.78 49.37
N PRO A 449 -8.76 -0.16 50.25
CA PRO A 449 -8.55 -0.63 51.62
C PRO A 449 -9.73 -0.26 52.52
N GLN A 450 -9.96 -1.08 53.55
CA GLN A 450 -11.04 -0.95 54.52
C GLN A 450 -11.08 0.43 55.21
N ARG A 451 -12.29 0.98 55.33
CA ARG A 451 -12.64 2.02 56.31
C ARG A 451 -12.11 1.58 57.69
N LYS A 452 -11.30 2.40 58.34
CA LYS A 452 -11.11 2.29 59.79
C LYS A 452 -12.48 2.54 60.41
N GLU A 453 -13.01 1.53 61.10
CA GLU A 453 -14.07 1.73 62.08
C GLU A 453 -13.53 2.70 63.13
N CYS A 454 -14.03 3.94 63.13
CA CYS A 454 -13.97 4.76 64.33
C CYS A 454 -14.92 4.11 65.34
N VAL A 455 -14.35 3.31 66.23
CA VAL A 455 -15.01 2.96 67.49
C VAL A 455 -15.08 4.24 68.32
N HIS A 456 -16.28 4.49 68.85
CA HIS A 456 -16.72 5.69 69.58
C HIS A 456 -15.79 6.18 70.69
#